data_AF-A0A352A597-F1
#
_entry.id   AF-A0A352A597-F1
#
_cell.length_a   1.000
_cell.length_b   1.000
_cell.length_c   1.000
_cell.angle_alpha   90.00
_cell.angle_beta   90.00
_cell.angle_gamma   90.00
#
_symmetry.space_group_name_H-M   'P 1'
#
loop_
_entity.id
_entity.type
_entity.pdbx_description
1 polymer ?
#
loop_
_entity_poly.entity_id
_entity_poly.type
_entity_poly.pdbx_seq_one_letter_code
_entity_poly.pdbx_strand_id
1 'polypeptide(L)'
;QEEIDTATKAIISAQNKLVKLTSGGTVYVPTNPTQKADLTEYKAALTAVKESDYTKESWAVYQEVVSANLVTENNTQARVNEATQAIIAAQKNLVKIEVPVDPVVDKTALVAKITEVGLLSEENYTVESWEALQVVLAQAVVVNGNEKATQEEVDASVSALVAAIDDLVEKTVDPVVDKTALAAKIEEALSLNRGDYTEESWTNLLVAIADAIAVKENDEATQEQVDNALTTLVAAIGALVKNPIEPAITNVMPNEDITISAGETLTVSFNAPEGGTAYFRIRLFIQSPMRNMDGISTNSMYEKPMNEVSSGYYSGEWIVGEGVTGTYEIEVNYVKDSDKLQDIAEGKVIIVKKPVDPEVDKTELMAAITQAQTKVEDEYTPESWAPFAESLASAIVVRDNDEATQEQVNEASLNLTTAMNALVEEDRPSPTIIATFHKSFMATFGNISLQVQNIERAAKFDVVYHLSDNPDGSENIKQTQIVDINQRTELIFYDSNQHNTITVRIYDMNNNLIYTFEDVLPVMGK
;
A
#
# COMPACT_ATOMS: atom_id res chain seq x y z
N GLN A 1 16.06 -95.76 -66.70
CA GLN A 1 15.67 -95.88 -68.13
C GLN A 1 15.99 -97.26 -68.68
N GLU A 2 17.22 -97.76 -68.51
CA GLU A 2 17.66 -99.08 -68.98
C GLU A 2 16.86 -100.27 -68.39
N GLU A 3 16.45 -100.16 -67.12
CA GLU A 3 15.56 -101.14 -66.46
C GLU A 3 14.12 -101.10 -67.01
N ILE A 4 13.63 -99.92 -67.39
CA ILE A 4 12.30 -99.72 -68.00
C ILE A 4 12.27 -100.28 -69.42
N ASP A 5 13.36 -100.10 -70.18
CA ASP A 5 13.51 -100.65 -71.53
C ASP A 5 13.65 -102.19 -71.51
N THR A 6 14.26 -102.74 -70.45
CA THR A 6 14.37 -104.19 -70.22
C THR A 6 13.00 -104.80 -69.88
N ALA A 7 12.23 -104.17 -69.00
CA ALA A 7 10.87 -104.59 -68.66
C ALA A 7 9.91 -104.51 -69.87
N THR A 8 10.05 -103.49 -70.71
CA THR A 8 9.20 -103.29 -71.90
C THR A 8 9.46 -104.35 -72.99
N LYS A 9 10.72 -104.75 -73.20
CA LYS A 9 11.08 -105.85 -74.13
C LYS A 9 10.57 -107.22 -73.65
N ALA A 10 10.54 -107.48 -72.34
CA ALA A 10 10.02 -108.72 -71.77
C ALA A 10 8.50 -108.87 -71.98
N ILE A 11 7.74 -107.78 -71.86
CA ILE A 11 6.28 -107.74 -72.07
C ILE A 11 5.91 -107.98 -73.55
N ILE A 12 6.64 -107.36 -74.48
CA ILE A 12 6.41 -107.54 -75.93
C ILE A 12 6.74 -108.97 -76.39
N SER A 13 7.77 -109.60 -75.79
CA SER A 13 8.12 -111.01 -76.04
C SER A 13 7.04 -111.98 -75.53
N ALA A 14 6.45 -111.69 -74.37
CA ALA A 14 5.36 -112.49 -73.80
C ALA A 14 4.05 -112.37 -74.63
N GLN A 15 3.72 -111.17 -75.12
CA GLN A 15 2.54 -110.94 -75.98
C GLN A 15 2.67 -111.65 -77.34
N ASN A 16 3.84 -111.63 -77.97
CA ASN A 16 4.07 -112.30 -79.26
C ASN A 16 4.10 -113.84 -79.16
N LYS A 17 4.37 -114.39 -77.97
CA LYS A 17 4.31 -115.83 -77.68
C LYS A 17 2.87 -116.31 -77.46
N LEU A 18 1.97 -115.44 -77.02
CA LEU A 18 0.52 -115.71 -76.90
C LEU A 18 -0.19 -115.74 -78.26
N VAL A 19 0.22 -114.90 -79.21
CA VAL A 19 -0.45 -114.75 -80.52
C VAL A 19 -0.11 -115.87 -81.52
N LYS A 20 1.02 -116.58 -81.34
CA LYS A 20 1.46 -117.68 -82.23
C LYS A 20 0.88 -119.06 -81.91
N LEU A 21 0.02 -119.21 -80.91
CA LEU A 21 -0.52 -120.50 -80.46
C LEU A 21 -2.00 -120.75 -80.84
N THR A 22 -2.67 -119.85 -81.57
CA THR A 22 -4.10 -120.01 -81.91
C THR A 22 -4.44 -119.88 -83.39
N SER A 23 -3.54 -120.26 -84.31
CA SER A 23 -3.87 -120.43 -85.73
C SER A 23 -4.10 -121.91 -86.10
N GLY A 24 -5.37 -122.32 -86.15
CA GLY A 24 -5.87 -123.35 -87.07
C GLY A 24 -6.02 -124.80 -86.56
N GLY A 25 -7.26 -125.30 -86.58
CA GLY A 25 -7.56 -126.72 -86.83
C GLY A 25 -8.23 -127.52 -85.71
N THR A 26 -9.52 -127.80 -85.89
CA THR A 26 -10.46 -128.57 -85.04
C THR A 26 -10.23 -130.09 -85.02
N VAL A 27 -10.46 -130.79 -83.88
CA VAL A 27 -11.19 -132.09 -83.74
C VAL A 27 -11.71 -132.24 -82.28
N TYR A 28 -12.84 -132.93 -82.10
CA TYR A 28 -13.82 -132.88 -81.01
C TYR A 28 -13.75 -134.09 -80.01
N VAL A 29 -13.68 -133.81 -78.68
CA VAL A 29 -14.45 -134.33 -77.48
C VAL A 29 -14.41 -135.86 -77.13
N PRO A 30 -14.24 -136.34 -75.85
CA PRO A 30 -15.14 -136.04 -74.72
C PRO A 30 -14.66 -135.97 -73.23
N THR A 31 -15.25 -134.99 -72.53
CA THR A 31 -15.82 -134.90 -71.15
C THR A 31 -15.22 -135.60 -69.92
N ASN A 32 -14.73 -134.78 -68.97
CA ASN A 32 -15.00 -134.93 -67.53
C ASN A 32 -14.83 -133.54 -66.85
N PRO A 33 -15.81 -132.98 -66.11
CA PRO A 33 -15.62 -131.70 -65.44
C PRO A 33 -14.86 -131.93 -64.13
N THR A 34 -13.55 -131.66 -64.08
CA THR A 34 -12.85 -131.48 -62.81
C THR A 34 -13.42 -130.24 -62.12
N GLN A 35 -14.10 -130.42 -60.98
CA GLN A 35 -14.54 -129.34 -60.12
C GLN A 35 -13.31 -128.51 -59.71
N LYS A 36 -13.32 -127.22 -60.07
CA LYS A 36 -12.25 -126.27 -59.70
C LYS A 36 -12.22 -126.06 -58.18
N ALA A 37 -11.03 -125.91 -57.61
CA ALA A 37 -10.88 -125.65 -56.18
C ALA A 37 -11.28 -124.21 -55.80
N ASP A 38 -11.94 -124.07 -54.66
CA ASP A 38 -12.27 -122.79 -54.03
C ASP A 38 -11.02 -122.19 -53.37
N LEU A 39 -10.63 -121.00 -53.83
CA LEU A 39 -9.46 -120.25 -53.38
C LEU A 39 -9.80 -119.12 -52.39
N THR A 40 -11.05 -119.03 -51.93
CA THR A 40 -11.53 -117.88 -51.13
C THR A 40 -10.71 -117.70 -49.86
N GLU A 41 -10.55 -118.75 -49.05
CA GLU A 41 -9.79 -118.70 -47.80
C GLU A 41 -8.29 -118.47 -48.04
N TYR A 42 -7.73 -119.07 -49.09
CA TYR A 42 -6.34 -118.88 -49.50
C TYR A 42 -6.04 -117.41 -49.81
N LYS A 43 -6.90 -116.76 -50.60
CA LYS A 43 -6.77 -115.34 -50.94
C LYS A 43 -6.94 -114.45 -49.72
N ALA A 44 -7.92 -114.76 -48.85
CA ALA A 44 -8.15 -114.00 -47.62
C ALA A 44 -6.94 -114.07 -46.68
N ALA A 45 -6.32 -115.25 -46.53
CA ALA A 45 -5.10 -115.42 -45.75
C ALA A 45 -3.99 -114.50 -46.30
N LEU A 46 -3.69 -114.52 -47.60
CA LEU A 46 -2.62 -113.69 -48.17
C LEU A 46 -2.78 -112.19 -47.89
N THR A 47 -4.00 -111.69 -47.85
CA THR A 47 -4.31 -110.29 -47.62
C THR A 47 -4.40 -109.89 -46.14
N ALA A 48 -4.38 -110.84 -45.21
CA ALA A 48 -4.58 -110.59 -43.78
C ALA A 48 -3.41 -109.86 -43.10
N VAL A 49 -2.26 -109.79 -43.76
CA VAL A 49 -1.02 -109.19 -43.24
C VAL A 49 -0.42 -108.24 -44.27
N LYS A 50 0.27 -107.19 -43.79
CA LYS A 50 0.86 -106.14 -44.62
C LYS A 50 2.33 -105.95 -44.28
N GLU A 51 3.19 -105.90 -45.30
CA GLU A 51 4.66 -105.84 -45.16
C GLU A 51 5.13 -104.71 -44.25
N SER A 52 4.47 -103.55 -44.30
CA SER A 52 4.84 -102.36 -43.53
C SER A 52 4.76 -102.55 -42.02
N ASP A 53 4.07 -103.57 -41.53
CA ASP A 53 3.72 -103.71 -40.11
C ASP A 53 4.68 -104.65 -39.37
N TYR A 54 5.59 -105.31 -40.10
CA TYR A 54 6.46 -106.37 -39.60
C TYR A 54 7.92 -106.12 -39.97
N THR A 55 8.83 -106.72 -39.21
CA THR A 55 10.27 -106.61 -39.45
C THR A 55 10.62 -107.19 -40.82
N LYS A 56 11.61 -106.59 -41.48
CA LYS A 56 12.07 -107.01 -42.79
C LYS A 56 12.51 -108.49 -42.79
N GLU A 57 13.16 -108.94 -41.73
CA GLU A 57 13.58 -110.34 -41.58
C GLU A 57 12.39 -111.30 -41.48
N SER A 58 11.41 -111.03 -40.60
CA SER A 58 10.27 -111.94 -40.42
C SER A 58 9.34 -111.94 -41.64
N TRP A 59 9.21 -110.81 -42.33
CA TRP A 59 8.44 -110.70 -43.57
C TRP A 59 9.08 -111.49 -44.73
N ALA A 60 10.41 -111.45 -44.86
CA ALA A 60 11.12 -112.24 -45.86
C ALA A 60 10.88 -113.75 -45.68
N VAL A 61 10.92 -114.24 -44.43
CA VAL A 61 10.60 -115.64 -44.11
C VAL A 61 9.15 -115.99 -44.45
N TYR A 62 8.21 -115.08 -44.16
CA TYR A 62 6.80 -115.27 -44.54
C TYR A 62 6.60 -115.35 -46.07
N GLN A 63 7.27 -114.48 -46.83
CA GLN A 63 7.24 -114.47 -48.31
C GLN A 63 7.74 -115.78 -48.93
N GLU A 64 8.80 -116.38 -48.35
CA GLU A 64 9.27 -117.69 -48.81
C GLU A 64 8.19 -118.77 -48.68
N VAL A 65 7.47 -118.81 -47.56
CA VAL A 65 6.36 -119.78 -47.35
C VAL A 65 5.22 -119.55 -48.33
N VAL A 66 4.88 -118.29 -48.61
CA VAL A 66 3.87 -117.93 -49.62
C VAL A 66 4.29 -118.42 -51.01
N SER A 67 5.54 -118.21 -51.41
CA SER A 67 6.06 -118.61 -52.72
C SER A 67 6.06 -120.13 -52.94
N ALA A 68 6.35 -120.91 -51.88
CA ALA A 68 6.34 -122.37 -51.93
C ALA A 68 4.92 -122.97 -51.95
N ASN A 69 3.91 -122.18 -51.60
CA ASN A 69 2.51 -122.63 -51.45
C ASN A 69 1.55 -122.01 -52.46
N LEU A 70 2.04 -121.59 -53.63
CA LEU A 70 1.21 -121.10 -54.70
C LEU A 70 0.25 -122.18 -55.25
N VAL A 71 -1.04 -121.87 -55.23
CA VAL A 71 -2.11 -122.73 -55.74
C VAL A 71 -3.04 -121.95 -56.68
N THR A 72 -3.70 -122.69 -57.57
CA THR A 72 -4.64 -122.19 -58.58
C THR A 72 -5.93 -122.99 -58.55
N GLU A 73 -6.94 -122.54 -59.28
CA GLU A 73 -8.25 -123.21 -59.39
C GLU A 73 -8.17 -124.64 -59.98
N ASN A 74 -7.03 -124.98 -60.62
CA ASN A 74 -6.78 -126.31 -61.20
C ASN A 74 -6.13 -127.29 -60.21
N ASN A 75 -5.71 -126.82 -59.03
CA ASN A 75 -5.22 -127.69 -57.97
C ASN A 75 -6.40 -128.41 -57.27
N THR A 76 -6.12 -129.49 -56.53
CA THR A 76 -7.13 -130.16 -55.72
C THR A 76 -7.49 -129.31 -54.49
N GLN A 77 -8.73 -129.41 -54.00
CA GLN A 77 -9.14 -128.66 -52.80
C GLN A 77 -8.26 -128.99 -51.58
N ALA A 78 -7.83 -130.24 -51.43
CA ALA A 78 -6.92 -130.65 -50.36
C ALA A 78 -5.59 -129.86 -50.41
N ARG A 79 -5.00 -129.68 -51.60
CA ARG A 79 -3.75 -128.91 -51.77
C ARG A 79 -3.94 -127.42 -51.45
N VAL A 80 -5.09 -126.85 -51.80
CA VAL A 80 -5.44 -125.46 -51.46
C VAL A 80 -5.60 -125.29 -49.95
N ASN A 81 -6.26 -126.23 -49.27
CA ASN A 81 -6.42 -126.20 -47.81
C ASN A 81 -5.07 -126.32 -47.10
N GLU A 82 -4.19 -127.23 -47.55
CA GLU A 82 -2.82 -127.35 -47.05
C GLU A 82 -2.00 -126.06 -47.24
N ALA A 83 -2.08 -125.45 -48.43
CA ALA A 83 -1.42 -124.17 -48.72
C ALA A 83 -1.91 -123.05 -47.80
N THR A 84 -3.23 -122.96 -47.60
CA THR A 84 -3.87 -121.95 -46.75
C THR A 84 -3.42 -122.11 -45.30
N GLN A 85 -3.38 -123.34 -44.78
CA GLN A 85 -2.89 -123.60 -43.42
C GLN A 85 -1.41 -123.26 -43.26
N ALA A 86 -0.57 -123.56 -44.25
CA ALA A 86 0.85 -123.21 -44.22
C ALA A 86 1.06 -121.69 -44.18
N ILE A 87 0.29 -120.92 -44.96
CA ILE A 87 0.34 -119.46 -44.96
C ILE A 87 -0.12 -118.90 -43.61
N ILE A 88 -1.25 -119.35 -43.06
CA ILE A 88 -1.74 -118.91 -41.76
C ILE A 88 -0.74 -119.25 -40.64
N ALA A 89 -0.08 -120.41 -40.71
CA ALA A 89 0.96 -120.77 -39.75
C ALA A 89 2.17 -119.83 -39.84
N ALA A 90 2.61 -119.50 -41.06
CA ALA A 90 3.72 -118.56 -41.26
C ALA A 90 3.39 -117.13 -40.79
N GLN A 91 2.13 -116.69 -40.92
CA GLN A 91 1.70 -115.40 -40.39
C GLN A 91 1.87 -115.28 -38.88
N LYS A 92 1.69 -116.37 -38.14
CA LYS A 92 1.88 -116.38 -36.67
C LYS A 92 3.33 -116.15 -36.26
N ASN A 93 4.28 -116.36 -37.17
CA ASN A 93 5.71 -116.16 -36.92
C ASN A 93 6.19 -114.77 -37.36
N LEU A 94 5.30 -113.92 -37.88
CA LEU A 94 5.63 -112.54 -38.20
C LEU A 94 5.92 -111.75 -36.92
N VAL A 95 7.01 -110.98 -36.93
CA VAL A 95 7.46 -110.15 -35.82
C VAL A 95 7.11 -108.71 -36.13
N LYS A 96 6.24 -108.09 -35.33
CA LYS A 96 5.85 -106.69 -35.55
C LYS A 96 7.02 -105.75 -35.33
N ILE A 97 7.04 -104.63 -36.06
CA ILE A 97 7.99 -103.54 -35.81
C ILE A 97 7.60 -102.92 -34.45
N GLU A 98 8.48 -103.00 -33.45
CA GLU A 98 8.33 -102.24 -32.20
C GLU A 98 8.86 -100.80 -32.41
N VAL A 99 8.03 -99.80 -32.12
CA VAL A 99 8.42 -98.39 -32.14
C VAL A 99 9.14 -98.07 -30.81
N PRO A 100 10.36 -97.53 -30.81
CA PRO A 100 11.02 -97.14 -29.57
C PRO A 100 10.26 -95.98 -28.93
N VAL A 101 9.94 -96.12 -27.63
CA VAL A 101 9.37 -95.04 -26.82
C VAL A 101 10.54 -94.19 -26.33
N ASP A 102 10.68 -92.97 -26.84
CA ASP A 102 11.73 -92.04 -26.39
C ASP A 102 11.58 -91.73 -24.89
N PRO A 103 12.70 -91.57 -24.13
CA PRO A 103 12.64 -91.17 -22.73
C PRO A 103 12.04 -89.77 -22.60
N VAL A 104 11.09 -89.60 -21.68
CA VAL A 104 10.46 -88.30 -21.37
C VAL A 104 11.51 -87.36 -20.77
N VAL A 105 11.72 -86.19 -21.39
CA VAL A 105 12.65 -85.14 -20.91
C VAL A 105 11.97 -84.26 -19.84
N ASP A 106 12.65 -83.97 -18.74
CA ASP A 106 12.11 -83.15 -17.64
C ASP A 106 12.38 -81.66 -17.88
N LYS A 107 11.31 -80.89 -18.05
CA LYS A 107 11.33 -79.44 -18.32
C LYS A 107 10.94 -78.59 -17.12
N THR A 108 10.75 -79.19 -15.95
CA THR A 108 10.19 -78.51 -14.76
C THR A 108 11.03 -77.29 -14.36
N ALA A 109 12.37 -77.41 -14.35
CA ALA A 109 13.26 -76.32 -14.00
C ALA A 109 13.23 -75.16 -15.01
N LEU A 110 13.12 -75.48 -16.31
CA LEU A 110 13.05 -74.49 -17.38
C LEU A 110 11.74 -73.68 -17.30
N VAL A 111 10.61 -74.35 -17.07
CA VAL A 111 9.31 -73.70 -16.88
C VAL A 111 9.33 -72.78 -15.65
N ALA A 112 9.94 -73.22 -14.55
CA ALA A 112 10.06 -72.41 -13.34
C ALA A 112 10.85 -71.11 -13.60
N LYS A 113 11.99 -71.18 -14.29
CA LYS A 113 12.80 -70.00 -14.60
C LYS A 113 12.14 -69.06 -15.61
N ILE A 114 11.45 -69.58 -16.63
CA ILE A 114 10.64 -68.76 -17.56
C ILE A 114 9.56 -67.99 -16.78
N THR A 115 8.94 -68.64 -15.79
CA THR A 115 7.92 -68.01 -14.94
C THR A 115 8.54 -66.92 -14.04
N GLU A 116 9.71 -67.17 -13.47
CA GLU A 116 10.46 -66.21 -12.64
C GLU A 116 10.80 -64.93 -13.42
N VAL A 117 11.29 -65.06 -14.65
CA VAL A 117 11.56 -63.90 -15.52
C VAL A 117 10.29 -63.08 -15.77
N GLY A 118 9.14 -63.74 -15.94
CA GLY A 118 7.85 -63.08 -16.13
C GLY A 118 7.35 -62.28 -14.92
N LEU A 119 7.99 -62.40 -13.75
CA LEU A 119 7.68 -61.63 -12.54
C LEU A 119 8.57 -60.37 -12.38
N LEU A 120 9.63 -60.25 -13.19
CA LEU A 120 10.52 -59.10 -13.15
C LEU A 120 9.87 -57.89 -13.86
N SER A 121 10.15 -56.67 -13.39
CA SER A 121 9.67 -55.44 -14.02
C SER A 121 10.79 -54.75 -14.78
N GLU A 122 10.60 -54.52 -16.09
CA GLU A 122 11.55 -53.86 -16.98
C GLU A 122 12.04 -52.51 -16.44
N GLU A 123 11.15 -51.78 -15.78
CA GLU A 123 11.44 -50.44 -15.26
C GLU A 123 12.54 -50.40 -14.19
N ASN A 124 12.82 -51.54 -13.55
CA ASN A 124 13.80 -51.66 -12.47
C ASN A 124 15.22 -51.94 -12.97
N TYR A 125 15.42 -52.17 -14.26
CA TYR A 125 16.70 -52.59 -14.84
C TYR A 125 17.14 -51.65 -15.97
N THR A 126 18.43 -51.67 -16.30
CA THR A 126 18.94 -50.95 -17.46
C THR A 126 18.41 -51.56 -18.75
N VAL A 127 18.25 -50.73 -19.79
CA VAL A 127 17.74 -51.18 -21.09
C VAL A 127 18.64 -52.28 -21.67
N GLU A 128 19.95 -52.13 -21.56
CA GLU A 128 20.92 -53.07 -22.12
C GLU A 128 20.86 -54.45 -21.45
N SER A 129 20.76 -54.49 -20.11
CA SER A 129 20.70 -55.76 -19.38
C SER A 129 19.33 -56.44 -19.55
N TRP A 130 18.27 -55.66 -19.67
CA TRP A 130 16.92 -56.16 -19.94
C TRP A 130 16.77 -56.74 -21.35
N GLU A 131 17.30 -56.08 -22.38
CA GLU A 131 17.30 -56.59 -23.75
C GLU A 131 18.08 -57.92 -23.86
N ALA A 132 19.21 -58.03 -23.15
CA ALA A 132 19.99 -59.27 -23.07
C ALA A 132 19.17 -60.43 -22.46
N LEU A 133 18.43 -60.17 -21.38
CA LEU A 133 17.53 -61.16 -20.76
C LEU A 133 16.40 -61.60 -21.72
N GLN A 134 15.78 -60.67 -22.45
CA GLN A 134 14.70 -60.97 -23.39
C GLN A 134 15.13 -61.92 -24.51
N VAL A 135 16.36 -61.76 -25.02
CA VAL A 135 16.92 -62.66 -26.03
C VAL A 135 17.05 -64.09 -25.50
N VAL A 136 17.56 -64.25 -24.28
CA VAL A 136 17.74 -65.57 -23.67
C VAL A 136 16.41 -66.21 -23.28
N LEU A 137 15.44 -65.42 -22.79
CA LEU A 137 14.07 -65.87 -22.52
C LEU A 137 13.40 -66.42 -23.80
N ALA A 138 13.55 -65.74 -24.94
CA ALA A 138 12.98 -66.20 -26.20
C ALA A 138 13.55 -67.57 -26.62
N GLN A 139 14.86 -67.78 -26.46
CA GLN A 139 15.51 -69.07 -26.72
C GLN A 139 14.99 -70.16 -25.77
N ALA A 140 14.82 -69.83 -24.49
CA ALA A 140 14.30 -70.75 -23.48
C ALA A 140 12.87 -71.21 -23.78
N VAL A 141 12.00 -70.32 -24.26
CA VAL A 141 10.63 -70.67 -24.69
C VAL A 141 10.64 -71.64 -25.87
N VAL A 142 11.57 -71.48 -26.82
CA VAL A 142 11.72 -72.39 -27.97
C VAL A 142 12.12 -73.80 -27.51
N VAL A 143 13.10 -73.92 -26.61
CA VAL A 143 13.52 -75.22 -26.05
C VAL A 143 12.38 -75.86 -25.24
N ASN A 144 11.63 -75.06 -24.48
CA ASN A 144 10.49 -75.54 -23.72
C ASN A 144 9.38 -76.12 -24.62
N GLY A 145 9.13 -75.50 -25.78
CA GLY A 145 8.12 -75.97 -26.76
C GLY A 145 8.56 -77.14 -27.66
N ASN A 146 9.85 -77.48 -27.71
CA ASN A 146 10.35 -78.54 -28.59
C ASN A 146 10.12 -79.95 -27.99
N GLU A 147 9.21 -80.74 -28.57
CA GLU A 147 8.91 -82.12 -28.15
C GLU A 147 10.09 -83.09 -28.27
N LYS A 148 11.10 -82.75 -29.08
CA LYS A 148 12.32 -83.54 -29.31
C LYS A 148 13.54 -82.98 -28.60
N ALA A 149 13.38 -81.97 -27.74
CA ALA A 149 14.48 -81.43 -26.96
C ALA A 149 15.10 -82.54 -26.11
N THR A 150 16.42 -82.59 -26.09
CA THR A 150 17.21 -83.46 -25.21
C THR A 150 17.33 -82.85 -23.81
N GLN A 151 17.64 -83.67 -22.80
CA GLN A 151 17.87 -83.14 -21.44
C GLN A 151 19.04 -82.14 -21.40
N GLU A 152 20.08 -82.37 -22.20
CA GLU A 152 21.22 -81.46 -22.31
C GLU A 152 20.82 -80.08 -22.84
N GLU A 153 19.92 -80.02 -23.84
CA GLU A 153 19.39 -78.74 -24.36
C GLU A 153 18.54 -78.02 -23.31
N VAL A 154 17.76 -78.74 -22.51
CA VAL A 154 16.95 -78.16 -21.42
C VAL A 154 17.85 -77.62 -20.31
N ASP A 155 18.84 -78.38 -19.87
CA ASP A 155 19.77 -77.98 -18.80
C ASP A 155 20.65 -76.79 -19.23
N ALA A 156 21.09 -76.77 -20.50
CA ALA A 156 21.80 -75.63 -21.09
C ALA A 156 20.91 -74.39 -21.12
N SER A 157 19.62 -74.54 -21.46
CA SER A 157 18.68 -73.43 -21.49
C SER A 157 18.37 -72.87 -20.10
N VAL A 158 18.28 -73.72 -19.06
CA VAL A 158 18.14 -73.28 -17.67
C VAL A 158 19.37 -72.48 -17.26
N SER A 159 20.57 -72.99 -17.55
CA SER A 159 21.84 -72.34 -17.19
C SER A 159 21.99 -70.97 -17.84
N ALA A 160 21.63 -70.85 -19.13
CA ALA A 160 21.65 -69.59 -19.85
C ALA A 160 20.66 -68.57 -19.24
N LEU A 161 19.45 -69.00 -18.90
CA LEU A 161 18.43 -68.13 -18.32
C LEU A 161 18.82 -67.65 -16.91
N VAL A 162 19.46 -68.50 -16.11
CA VAL A 162 20.03 -68.11 -14.81
C VAL A 162 21.11 -67.05 -14.98
N ALA A 163 22.08 -67.26 -15.88
CA ALA A 163 23.14 -66.29 -16.14
C ALA A 163 22.58 -64.92 -16.58
N ALA A 164 21.57 -64.93 -17.46
CA ALA A 164 20.94 -63.69 -17.91
C ALA A 164 20.17 -62.94 -16.81
N ILE A 165 19.59 -63.66 -15.83
CA ILE A 165 18.98 -63.05 -14.64
C ILE A 165 20.05 -62.46 -13.73
N ASP A 166 21.16 -63.19 -13.50
CA ASP A 166 22.26 -62.73 -12.65
C ASP A 166 23.00 -61.52 -13.24
N ASP A 167 23.02 -61.39 -14.57
CA ASP A 167 23.62 -60.27 -15.31
C ASP A 167 22.71 -59.02 -15.40
N LEU A 168 21.50 -59.06 -14.83
CA LEU A 168 20.63 -57.90 -14.75
C LEU A 168 21.28 -56.78 -13.94
N VAL A 169 21.27 -55.57 -14.50
CA VAL A 169 21.79 -54.37 -13.85
C VAL A 169 20.61 -53.53 -13.40
N GLU A 170 20.45 -53.35 -12.09
CA GLU A 170 19.41 -52.49 -11.54
C GLU A 170 19.58 -51.05 -12.05
N LYS A 171 18.47 -50.45 -12.46
CA LYS A 171 18.41 -49.03 -12.77
C LYS A 171 18.61 -48.25 -11.48
N THR A 172 19.73 -47.55 -11.37
CA THR A 172 19.95 -46.65 -10.24
C THR A 172 18.92 -45.52 -10.32
N VAL A 173 18.09 -45.39 -9.29
CA VAL A 173 17.31 -44.17 -9.08
C VAL A 173 18.30 -43.06 -8.78
N ASP A 174 18.48 -42.13 -9.72
CA ASP A 174 19.23 -40.92 -9.43
C ASP A 174 18.62 -40.25 -8.19
N PRO A 175 19.44 -39.77 -7.23
CA PRO A 175 18.90 -39.01 -6.12
C PRO A 175 18.13 -37.83 -6.69
N VAL A 176 16.86 -37.69 -6.32
CA VAL A 176 16.05 -36.52 -6.69
C VAL A 176 16.80 -35.28 -6.21
N VAL A 177 17.37 -34.52 -7.14
CA VAL A 177 18.09 -33.29 -6.85
C VAL A 177 17.08 -32.23 -6.39
N ASP A 178 17.27 -31.70 -5.18
CA ASP A 178 16.33 -30.73 -4.61
C ASP A 178 16.60 -29.35 -5.21
N LYS A 179 15.65 -28.88 -6.03
CA LYS A 179 15.68 -27.58 -6.70
C LYS A 179 14.80 -26.53 -6.01
N THR A 180 14.20 -26.85 -4.87
CA THR A 180 13.21 -26.00 -4.18
C THR A 180 13.81 -24.65 -3.80
N ALA A 181 15.02 -24.65 -3.22
CA ALA A 181 15.69 -23.43 -2.81
C ALA A 181 16.07 -22.54 -4.01
N LEU A 182 16.53 -23.15 -5.12
CA LEU A 182 16.85 -22.44 -6.35
C LEU A 182 15.59 -21.80 -6.96
N ALA A 183 14.48 -22.54 -7.02
CA ALA A 183 13.20 -22.04 -7.52
C ALA A 183 12.68 -20.84 -6.70
N ALA A 184 12.68 -20.95 -5.37
CA ALA A 184 12.26 -19.86 -4.49
C ALA A 184 13.12 -18.59 -4.68
N LYS A 185 14.44 -18.75 -4.89
CA LYS A 185 15.34 -17.61 -5.08
C LYS A 185 15.15 -16.94 -6.44
N ILE A 186 14.81 -17.69 -7.49
CA ILE A 186 14.42 -17.14 -8.80
C ILE A 186 13.17 -16.27 -8.65
N GLU A 187 12.15 -16.74 -7.92
CA GLU A 187 10.93 -15.96 -7.68
C GLU A 187 11.22 -14.67 -6.90
N GLU A 188 12.05 -14.74 -5.85
CA GLU A 188 12.51 -13.56 -5.11
C GLU A 188 13.19 -12.55 -6.06
N ALA A 189 14.13 -13.01 -6.89
CA ALA A 189 14.85 -12.16 -7.83
C ALA A 189 13.92 -11.48 -8.86
N LEU A 190 12.92 -12.22 -9.37
CA LEU A 190 11.93 -11.70 -10.32
C LEU A 190 10.93 -10.72 -9.68
N SER A 191 10.77 -10.77 -8.36
CA SER A 191 9.90 -9.83 -7.62
C SER A 191 10.53 -8.46 -7.36
N LEU A 192 11.85 -8.34 -7.57
CA LEU A 192 12.56 -7.07 -7.41
C LEU A 192 12.13 -6.05 -8.46
N ASN A 193 12.10 -4.78 -8.08
CA ASN A 193 11.73 -3.70 -8.99
C ASN A 193 12.96 -3.15 -9.72
N ARG A 194 12.98 -3.28 -11.05
CA ARG A 194 14.04 -2.73 -11.91
C ARG A 194 14.32 -1.25 -11.66
N GLY A 195 13.27 -0.46 -11.36
CA GLY A 195 13.40 0.98 -11.17
C GLY A 195 14.26 1.39 -9.96
N ASP A 196 14.48 0.48 -9.02
CA ASP A 196 15.21 0.78 -7.79
C ASP A 196 16.73 0.61 -7.93
N TYR A 197 17.22 0.06 -9.04
CA TYR A 197 18.62 -0.36 -9.23
C TYR A 197 19.24 0.13 -10.53
N THR A 198 20.57 0.26 -10.53
CA THR A 198 21.33 0.71 -11.71
C THR A 198 21.25 -0.29 -12.85
N GLU A 199 21.32 0.19 -14.09
CA GLU A 199 21.24 -0.64 -15.29
C GLU A 199 22.30 -1.75 -15.33
N GLU A 200 23.54 -1.42 -14.91
CA GLU A 200 24.65 -2.38 -14.87
C GLU A 200 24.39 -3.51 -13.87
N SER A 201 24.03 -3.19 -12.62
CA SER A 201 23.78 -4.20 -11.59
C SER A 201 22.54 -5.03 -11.88
N TRP A 202 21.51 -4.42 -12.47
CA TRP A 202 20.31 -5.11 -12.92
C TRP A 202 20.58 -6.08 -14.07
N THR A 203 21.42 -5.70 -15.03
CA THR A 203 21.81 -6.58 -16.15
C THR A 203 22.54 -7.81 -15.63
N ASN A 204 23.44 -7.65 -14.66
CA ASN A 204 24.13 -8.77 -14.02
C ASN A 204 23.17 -9.73 -13.31
N LEU A 205 22.13 -9.21 -12.65
CA LEU A 205 21.08 -10.04 -12.06
C LEU A 205 20.31 -10.85 -13.12
N LEU A 206 19.94 -10.24 -14.25
CA LEU A 206 19.21 -10.94 -15.32
C LEU A 206 20.01 -12.12 -15.90
N VAL A 207 21.33 -11.96 -16.04
CA VAL A 207 22.22 -13.06 -16.46
C VAL A 207 22.19 -14.20 -15.44
N ALA A 208 22.34 -13.90 -14.15
CA ALA A 208 22.31 -14.91 -13.10
C ALA A 208 20.94 -15.61 -12.99
N ILE A 209 19.83 -14.91 -13.22
CA ILE A 209 18.48 -15.50 -13.29
C ILE A 209 18.38 -16.48 -14.47
N ALA A 210 18.88 -16.10 -15.66
CA ALA A 210 18.83 -16.96 -16.84
C ALA A 210 19.63 -18.26 -16.62
N ASP A 211 20.83 -18.16 -16.04
CA ASP A 211 21.66 -19.32 -15.70
C ASP A 211 20.99 -20.23 -14.64
N ALA A 212 20.37 -19.62 -13.62
CA ALA A 212 19.62 -20.34 -12.60
C ALA A 212 18.39 -21.08 -13.17
N ILE A 213 17.66 -20.46 -14.10
CA ILE A 213 16.53 -21.11 -14.80
C ILE A 213 17.04 -22.29 -15.64
N ALA A 214 18.16 -22.13 -16.37
CA ALA A 214 18.72 -23.21 -17.17
C ALA A 214 19.10 -24.44 -16.32
N VAL A 215 19.66 -24.23 -15.12
CA VAL A 215 19.96 -25.33 -14.18
C VAL A 215 18.68 -25.93 -13.59
N LYS A 216 17.68 -25.09 -13.26
CA LYS A 216 16.38 -25.56 -12.74
C LYS A 216 15.67 -26.47 -13.74
N GLU A 217 15.63 -26.10 -15.02
CA GLU A 217 14.94 -26.85 -16.08
C GLU A 217 15.74 -28.04 -16.64
N ASN A 218 17.01 -28.21 -16.25
CA ASN A 218 17.81 -29.35 -16.67
C ASN A 218 17.53 -30.58 -15.79
N ASP A 219 16.84 -31.59 -16.32
CA ASP A 219 16.50 -32.83 -15.60
C ASP A 219 17.73 -33.65 -15.15
N GLU A 220 18.89 -33.44 -15.78
CA GLU A 220 20.17 -34.09 -15.45
C GLU A 220 21.07 -33.23 -14.53
N ALA A 221 20.58 -32.10 -14.03
CA ALA A 221 21.37 -31.22 -13.16
C ALA A 221 21.74 -31.93 -11.85
N THR A 222 23.03 -31.94 -11.52
CA THR A 222 23.56 -32.44 -10.24
C THR A 222 23.28 -31.46 -9.10
N GLN A 223 23.27 -31.94 -7.85
CA GLN A 223 23.10 -31.06 -6.68
C GLN A 223 24.18 -29.98 -6.60
N GLU A 224 25.43 -30.30 -6.96
CA GLU A 224 26.51 -29.32 -7.04
C GLU A 224 26.21 -28.19 -8.04
N GLN A 225 25.63 -28.51 -9.20
CA GLN A 225 25.21 -27.50 -10.17
C GLN A 225 24.07 -26.62 -9.64
N VAL A 226 23.09 -27.21 -8.93
CA VAL A 226 22.00 -26.48 -8.29
C VAL A 226 22.51 -25.54 -7.20
N ASP A 227 23.40 -26.02 -6.33
CA ASP A 227 23.98 -25.25 -5.23
C ASP A 227 24.86 -24.09 -5.76
N ASN A 228 25.62 -24.34 -6.84
CA ASN A 228 26.42 -23.30 -7.51
C ASN A 228 25.54 -22.24 -8.18
N ALA A 229 24.45 -22.65 -8.85
CA ALA A 229 23.49 -21.72 -9.44
C ALA A 229 22.80 -20.86 -8.37
N LEU A 230 22.40 -21.48 -7.24
CA LEU A 230 21.81 -20.77 -6.11
C LEU A 230 22.79 -19.75 -5.52
N THR A 231 24.05 -20.15 -5.30
CA THR A 231 25.09 -19.27 -4.76
C THR A 231 25.35 -18.08 -5.69
N THR A 232 25.40 -18.32 -6.99
CA THR A 232 25.60 -17.28 -8.01
C THR A 232 24.43 -16.29 -8.02
N LEU A 233 23.19 -16.79 -7.99
CA LEU A 233 21.99 -15.94 -7.96
C LEU A 233 21.91 -15.11 -6.67
N VAL A 234 22.22 -15.70 -5.51
CA VAL A 234 22.30 -14.99 -4.22
C VAL A 234 23.33 -13.86 -4.29
N ALA A 235 24.51 -14.14 -4.83
CA ALA A 235 25.58 -13.14 -4.96
C ALA A 235 25.16 -11.99 -5.89
N ALA A 236 24.49 -12.30 -7.01
CA ALA A 236 23.99 -11.28 -7.94
C ALA A 236 22.94 -10.37 -7.30
N ILE A 237 22.00 -10.93 -6.52
CA ILE A 237 21.03 -10.14 -5.74
C ILE A 237 21.76 -9.26 -4.71
N GLY A 238 22.76 -9.80 -4.01
CA GLY A 238 23.54 -9.04 -3.02
C GLY A 238 24.43 -7.94 -3.64
N ALA A 239 24.77 -8.06 -4.92
CA ALA A 239 25.58 -7.09 -5.67
C ALA A 239 24.74 -6.00 -6.36
N LEU A 240 23.41 -5.99 -6.18
CA LEU A 240 22.55 -4.95 -6.70
C LEU A 240 22.93 -3.58 -6.13
N VAL A 241 23.10 -2.61 -7.02
CA VAL A 241 23.41 -1.23 -6.68
C VAL A 241 22.13 -0.42 -6.86
N LYS A 242 21.63 0.18 -5.79
CA LYS A 242 20.44 1.04 -5.89
C LYS A 242 20.72 2.22 -6.80
N ASN A 243 19.70 2.64 -7.56
CA ASN A 243 19.77 3.90 -8.28
C ASN A 243 20.08 5.03 -7.29
N PRO A 244 20.95 5.99 -7.66
CA PRO A 244 21.11 7.19 -6.87
C PRO A 244 19.74 7.83 -6.72
N ILE A 245 19.33 8.09 -5.47
CA ILE A 245 18.10 8.83 -5.20
C ILE A 245 18.29 10.18 -5.88
N GLU A 246 17.50 10.45 -6.91
CA GLU A 246 17.58 11.70 -7.64
C GLU A 246 17.37 12.83 -6.62
N PRO A 247 18.30 13.80 -6.53
CA PRO A 247 18.21 14.83 -5.53
C PRO A 247 16.91 15.61 -5.80
N ALA A 248 16.03 15.67 -4.81
CA ALA A 248 14.72 16.28 -4.95
C ALA A 248 14.49 17.32 -3.86
N ILE A 249 13.79 18.38 -4.22
CA ILE A 249 13.20 19.32 -3.25
C ILE A 249 11.89 18.69 -2.75
N THR A 250 11.69 18.67 -1.44
CA THR A 250 10.45 18.17 -0.82
C THR A 250 10.03 19.07 0.34
N ASN A 251 8.77 18.95 0.80
CA ASN A 251 8.25 19.69 1.97
C ASN A 251 8.39 21.21 1.86
N VAL A 252 8.09 21.77 0.69
CA VAL A 252 8.15 23.22 0.46
C VAL A 252 7.04 23.92 1.24
N MET A 253 7.43 24.88 2.08
CA MET A 253 6.55 25.74 2.86
C MET A 253 6.54 27.17 2.28
N PRO A 254 5.40 27.86 2.25
CA PRO A 254 4.10 27.41 2.76
C PRO A 254 3.40 26.40 1.83
N ASN A 255 2.81 25.35 2.39
CA ASN A 255 2.05 24.35 1.62
C ASN A 255 0.56 24.69 1.48
N GLU A 256 0.05 25.69 2.23
CA GLU A 256 -1.30 26.21 2.12
C GLU A 256 -1.26 27.74 1.95
N ASP A 257 -2.35 28.31 1.43
CA ASP A 257 -2.46 29.76 1.27
C ASP A 257 -2.38 30.45 2.64
N ILE A 258 -1.47 31.42 2.75
CA ILE A 258 -1.29 32.23 3.96
C ILE A 258 -1.58 33.70 3.66
N THR A 259 -2.14 34.40 4.65
CA THR A 259 -2.36 35.84 4.59
C THR A 259 -1.46 36.54 5.59
N ILE A 260 -0.63 37.47 5.11
CA ILE A 260 0.28 38.29 5.92
C ILE A 260 0.18 39.75 5.49
N SER A 261 0.74 40.65 6.28
CA SER A 261 0.68 42.09 6.10
C SER A 261 2.05 42.73 6.25
N ALA A 262 2.15 44.02 5.90
CA ALA A 262 3.41 44.77 6.00
C ALA A 262 4.00 44.72 7.43
N GLY A 263 5.28 44.37 7.52
CA GLY A 263 6.01 44.18 8.78
C GLY A 263 5.96 42.76 9.35
N GLU A 264 5.08 41.88 8.85
CA GLU A 264 5.08 40.46 9.24
C GLU A 264 6.19 39.69 8.51
N THR A 265 6.61 38.57 9.09
CA THR A 265 7.68 37.73 8.56
C THR A 265 7.08 36.53 7.84
N LEU A 266 7.45 36.36 6.57
CA LEU A 266 7.26 35.13 5.81
C LEU A 266 8.44 34.20 6.08
N THR A 267 8.16 32.98 6.55
CA THR A 267 9.15 31.90 6.63
C THR A 267 8.94 30.93 5.47
N VAL A 268 9.99 30.69 4.70
CA VAL A 268 10.04 29.71 3.62
C VAL A 268 10.98 28.60 4.04
N SER A 269 10.61 27.35 3.81
CA SER A 269 11.50 26.21 4.09
C SER A 269 11.26 25.04 3.14
N PHE A 270 12.26 24.18 2.96
CA PHE A 270 12.15 22.94 2.21
C PHE A 270 13.28 21.96 2.57
N ASN A 271 13.11 20.70 2.18
CA ASN A 271 14.12 19.66 2.29
C ASN A 271 14.86 19.48 0.95
N ALA A 272 16.17 19.34 0.99
CA ALA A 272 17.05 19.07 -0.16
C ALA A 272 18.29 18.27 0.29
N PRO A 273 19.16 17.80 -0.62
CA PRO A 273 20.42 17.17 -0.23
C PRO A 273 21.30 18.10 0.61
N GLU A 274 22.08 17.52 1.53
CA GLU A 274 22.95 18.29 2.44
C GLU A 274 24.09 19.03 1.72
N GLY A 275 24.49 20.19 2.23
CA GLY A 275 25.70 20.91 1.80
C GLY A 275 25.59 21.67 0.48
N GLY A 276 24.38 21.97 0.00
CA GLY A 276 24.15 22.86 -1.14
C GLY A 276 23.85 24.30 -0.73
N THR A 277 23.60 25.15 -1.73
CA THR A 277 23.14 26.53 -1.55
C THR A 277 21.67 26.63 -1.94
N ALA A 278 20.85 27.25 -1.10
CA ALA A 278 19.42 27.44 -1.35
C ALA A 278 19.02 28.92 -1.35
N TYR A 279 18.03 29.26 -2.16
CA TYR A 279 17.36 30.56 -2.12
C TYR A 279 15.91 30.44 -2.56
N PHE A 280 15.06 31.39 -2.14
CA PHE A 280 13.70 31.49 -2.64
C PHE A 280 13.44 32.82 -3.36
N ARG A 281 12.44 32.83 -4.24
CA ARG A 281 11.96 34.01 -4.97
C ARG A 281 10.47 34.17 -4.75
N ILE A 282 10.04 35.42 -4.61
CA ILE A 282 8.63 35.80 -4.44
C ILE A 282 8.14 36.29 -5.79
N ARG A 283 7.27 35.53 -6.45
CA ARG A 283 6.78 35.81 -7.80
C ARG A 283 5.33 36.28 -7.77
N LEU A 284 5.01 37.33 -8.51
CA LEU A 284 3.63 37.82 -8.61
C LEU A 284 2.76 36.79 -9.34
N PHE A 285 1.63 36.41 -8.75
CA PHE A 285 0.67 35.51 -9.38
C PHE A 285 -0.16 36.28 -10.43
N ILE A 286 0.24 36.23 -11.70
CA ILE A 286 -0.52 36.83 -12.81
C ILE A 286 -1.37 35.77 -13.53
N GLN A 287 -2.70 35.91 -13.46
CA GLN A 287 -3.67 34.98 -14.08
C GLN A 287 -3.70 35.03 -15.62
N SER A 288 -2.87 35.83 -16.31
CA SER A 288 -2.81 35.89 -17.78
C SER A 288 -1.48 36.45 -18.31
N PRO A 289 -0.97 35.99 -19.47
CA PRO A 289 0.25 36.53 -20.07
C PRO A 289 -0.08 37.82 -20.84
N MET A 290 0.07 38.99 -20.21
CA MET A 290 0.10 40.24 -20.98
C MET A 290 1.48 40.42 -21.61
N ARG A 291 1.55 40.28 -22.94
CA ARG A 291 2.67 40.75 -23.75
C ARG A 291 2.82 42.27 -23.57
N ASN A 292 4.03 42.67 -23.20
CA ASN A 292 4.63 43.99 -23.37
C ASN A 292 3.96 45.14 -22.58
N MET A 293 4.48 45.40 -21.38
CA MET A 293 4.48 46.75 -20.83
C MET A 293 5.94 47.14 -20.60
N ASP A 294 6.43 48.02 -21.46
CA ASP A 294 7.80 48.55 -21.43
C ASP A 294 8.10 49.16 -20.06
N GLY A 295 9.17 48.71 -19.42
CA GLY A 295 9.94 49.50 -18.45
C GLY A 295 9.83 49.16 -16.96
N ILE A 296 9.02 48.20 -16.52
CA ILE A 296 9.09 47.68 -15.14
C ILE A 296 9.60 46.25 -15.19
N SER A 297 10.89 46.09 -14.91
CA SER A 297 11.49 44.79 -14.62
C SER A 297 10.83 44.20 -13.37
N THR A 298 9.76 43.43 -13.57
CA THR A 298 9.13 42.59 -12.53
C THR A 298 9.96 41.32 -12.24
N ASN A 299 11.13 41.19 -12.88
CA ASN A 299 11.97 40.00 -12.91
C ASN A 299 13.12 40.01 -11.87
N SER A 300 13.08 40.89 -10.85
CA SER A 300 14.23 41.09 -9.95
C SER A 300 13.85 41.47 -8.50
N MET A 301 12.78 40.92 -7.93
CA MET A 301 12.59 40.98 -6.48
C MET A 301 13.37 39.83 -5.80
N TYR A 302 14.68 40.07 -5.67
CA TYR A 302 15.72 39.45 -4.83
C TYR A 302 15.55 37.98 -4.43
N GLU A 303 16.43 37.14 -4.99
CA GLU A 303 16.77 35.83 -4.41
C GLU A 303 17.06 36.00 -2.91
N LYS A 304 16.22 35.40 -2.08
CA LYS A 304 16.37 35.42 -0.63
C LYS A 304 17.19 34.19 -0.24
N PRO A 305 18.44 34.37 0.20
CA PRO A 305 19.27 33.24 0.59
C PRO A 305 18.63 32.49 1.76
N MET A 306 18.81 31.18 1.77
CA MET A 306 18.31 30.30 2.82
C MET A 306 19.51 29.60 3.49
N ASN A 307 19.36 29.28 4.77
CA ASN A 307 20.37 28.58 5.55
C ASN A 307 19.97 27.12 5.72
N GLU A 308 20.94 26.21 5.62
CA GLU A 308 20.77 24.83 6.09
C GLU A 308 20.81 24.82 7.62
N VAL A 309 19.65 24.76 8.27
CA VAL A 309 19.56 24.85 9.73
C VAL A 309 19.69 23.49 10.41
N SER A 310 19.49 22.41 9.66
CA SER A 310 19.85 21.03 10.00
C SER A 310 20.07 20.25 8.72
N SER A 311 20.73 19.07 8.80
CA SER A 311 20.94 18.14 7.66
C SER A 311 19.79 18.16 6.65
N GLY A 312 20.03 18.76 5.49
CA GLY A 312 19.11 18.75 4.36
C GLY A 312 17.84 19.57 4.53
N TYR A 313 17.75 20.42 5.55
CA TYR A 313 16.60 21.30 5.80
C TYR A 313 17.03 22.76 5.70
N TYR A 314 16.48 23.44 4.69
CA TYR A 314 16.79 24.82 4.35
C TYR A 314 15.66 25.73 4.79
N SER A 315 15.98 26.85 5.43
CA SER A 315 15.01 27.84 5.91
C SER A 315 15.49 29.26 5.66
N GLY A 316 14.57 30.15 5.29
CA GLY A 316 14.84 31.57 5.06
C GLY A 316 13.63 32.42 5.41
N GLU A 317 13.90 33.65 5.82
CA GLU A 317 12.88 34.59 6.28
C GLU A 317 12.86 35.84 5.40
N TRP A 318 11.67 36.39 5.22
CA TRP A 318 11.47 37.68 4.56
C TRP A 318 10.45 38.52 5.29
N ILE A 319 10.86 39.71 5.73
CA ILE A 319 9.96 40.70 6.31
C ILE A 319 9.27 41.45 5.18
N VAL A 320 7.93 41.47 5.19
CA VAL A 320 7.12 42.15 4.19
C VAL A 320 7.37 43.66 4.25
N GLY A 321 7.88 44.22 3.16
CA GLY A 321 8.12 45.66 3.06
C GLY A 321 6.83 46.48 3.01
N GLU A 322 6.90 47.75 3.42
CA GLU A 322 5.78 48.67 3.28
C GLU A 322 5.38 48.84 1.79
N GLY A 323 4.07 48.91 1.54
CA GLY A 323 3.53 49.09 0.19
C GLY A 323 3.49 47.82 -0.68
N VAL A 324 3.94 46.67 -0.18
CA VAL A 324 3.76 45.39 -0.88
C VAL A 324 2.35 44.86 -0.62
N THR A 325 1.57 44.63 -1.67
CA THR A 325 0.24 44.02 -1.61
C THR A 325 -0.01 43.19 -2.85
N GLY A 326 -0.68 42.05 -2.70
CA GLY A 326 -1.01 41.17 -3.82
C GLY A 326 -0.92 39.69 -3.45
N THR A 327 -1.13 38.82 -4.43
CA THR A 327 -0.97 37.37 -4.26
C THR A 327 0.30 36.92 -4.96
N TYR A 328 1.12 36.15 -4.26
CA TYR A 328 2.44 35.73 -4.70
C TYR A 328 2.63 34.21 -4.59
N GLU A 329 3.45 33.65 -5.48
CA GLU A 329 3.96 32.29 -5.42
C GLU A 329 5.40 32.30 -4.91
N ILE A 330 5.78 31.26 -4.18
CA ILE A 330 7.14 31.08 -3.66
C ILE A 330 7.85 30.02 -4.50
N GLU A 331 8.90 30.42 -5.21
CA GLU A 331 9.78 29.52 -5.94
C GLU A 331 11.02 29.26 -5.10
N VAL A 332 11.29 28.00 -4.77
CA VAL A 332 12.51 27.59 -4.08
C VAL A 332 13.50 27.02 -5.08
N ASN A 333 14.78 27.30 -4.88
CA ASN A 333 15.87 26.80 -5.72
C ASN A 333 16.98 26.25 -4.82
N TYR A 334 17.56 25.14 -5.25
CA TYR A 334 18.70 24.49 -4.62
C TYR A 334 19.78 24.23 -5.66
N VAL A 335 21.03 24.49 -5.29
CA VAL A 335 22.19 24.29 -6.15
C VAL A 335 23.28 23.57 -5.37
N LYS A 336 23.78 22.47 -5.92
CA LYS A 336 24.99 21.78 -5.44
C LYS A 336 25.79 21.31 -6.63
N ASP A 337 27.06 21.71 -6.69
CA ASP A 337 27.94 21.47 -7.84
C ASP A 337 27.31 21.93 -9.18
N SER A 338 26.91 21.00 -10.05
CA SER A 338 26.20 21.27 -11.32
C SER A 338 24.71 21.02 -11.25
N ASP A 339 24.22 20.39 -10.18
CA ASP A 339 22.81 20.04 -10.01
C ASP A 339 22.02 21.26 -9.55
N LYS A 340 20.91 21.50 -10.24
CA LYS A 340 19.97 22.58 -9.93
C LYS A 340 18.58 21.99 -9.79
N LEU A 341 17.99 22.18 -8.62
CA LEU A 341 16.62 21.79 -8.34
C LEU A 341 15.79 23.04 -8.11
N GLN A 342 14.54 22.98 -8.53
CA GLN A 342 13.59 24.07 -8.41
C GLN A 342 12.23 23.47 -8.09
N ASP A 343 11.49 24.14 -7.21
CA ASP A 343 10.10 23.79 -6.92
C ASP A 343 9.29 25.05 -6.55
N ILE A 344 7.98 24.93 -6.53
CA ILE A 344 7.05 26.00 -6.19
C ILE A 344 6.23 25.55 -4.99
N ALA A 345 6.17 26.39 -3.97
CA ALA A 345 5.33 26.14 -2.81
C ALA A 345 3.85 26.04 -3.24
N GLU A 346 3.13 25.03 -2.75
CA GLU A 346 1.72 24.83 -3.07
C GLU A 346 0.85 26.00 -2.57
N GLY A 347 1.22 26.56 -1.42
CA GLY A 347 0.55 27.69 -0.79
C GLY A 347 0.93 29.04 -1.40
N LYS A 348 -0.08 29.88 -1.63
CA LYS A 348 0.10 31.27 -2.05
C LYS A 348 0.27 32.20 -0.87
N VAL A 349 1.08 33.23 -1.04
CA VAL A 349 1.25 34.30 -0.05
C VAL A 349 0.40 35.48 -0.45
N ILE A 350 -0.67 35.72 0.30
CA ILE A 350 -1.59 36.85 0.13
C ILE A 350 -1.13 37.96 1.05
N ILE A 351 -0.56 39.00 0.46
CA ILE A 351 -0.09 40.17 1.20
C ILE A 351 -1.17 41.23 1.18
N VAL A 352 -1.77 41.48 2.35
CA VAL A 352 -2.80 42.50 2.54
C VAL A 352 -2.19 43.77 3.13
N LYS A 353 -2.87 44.90 2.91
CA LYS A 353 -2.52 46.13 3.63
C LYS A 353 -2.66 45.86 5.12
N LYS A 354 -1.66 46.25 5.91
CA LYS A 354 -1.75 46.19 7.37
C LYS A 354 -3.07 46.83 7.82
N PRO A 355 -3.93 46.11 8.55
CA PRO A 355 -5.15 46.71 9.08
C PRO A 355 -4.73 47.93 9.91
N VAL A 356 -5.29 49.08 9.56
CA VAL A 356 -5.18 50.25 10.43
C VAL A 356 -6.05 49.91 11.62
N ASP A 357 -5.44 49.77 12.80
CA ASP A 357 -6.21 49.58 14.04
C ASP A 357 -7.26 50.70 14.11
N PRO A 358 -8.53 50.39 14.41
CA PRO A 358 -9.54 51.42 14.54
C PRO A 358 -9.08 52.39 15.63
N GLU A 359 -8.95 53.66 15.25
CA GLU A 359 -8.61 54.74 16.17
C GLU A 359 -9.61 54.72 17.34
N VAL A 360 -9.08 54.68 18.56
CA VAL A 360 -9.89 54.59 19.79
C VAL A 360 -10.70 55.88 19.94
N ASP A 361 -12.02 55.76 20.00
CA ASP A 361 -12.93 56.89 20.10
C ASP A 361 -12.95 57.43 21.53
N LYS A 362 -12.34 58.60 21.72
CA LYS A 362 -12.25 59.33 23.00
C LYS A 362 -13.28 60.46 23.15
N THR A 363 -14.22 60.58 22.22
CA THR A 363 -15.15 61.71 22.14
C THR A 363 -15.98 61.87 23.42
N GLU A 364 -16.57 60.77 23.91
CA GLU A 364 -17.40 60.80 25.13
C GLU A 364 -16.59 61.11 26.39
N LEU A 365 -15.39 60.53 26.52
CA LEU A 365 -14.48 60.78 27.64
C LEU A 365 -14.06 62.26 27.70
N MET A 366 -13.74 62.87 26.56
CA MET A 366 -13.38 64.28 26.48
C MET A 366 -14.56 65.20 26.88
N ALA A 367 -15.78 64.85 26.48
CA ALA A 367 -16.98 65.58 26.87
C ALA A 367 -17.23 65.49 28.39
N ALA A 368 -17.12 64.30 28.97
CA ALA A 368 -17.26 64.09 30.42
C ALA A 368 -16.21 64.86 31.23
N ILE A 369 -14.94 64.86 30.79
CA ILE A 369 -13.87 65.66 31.43
C ILE A 369 -14.18 67.15 31.37
N THR A 370 -14.66 67.64 30.22
CA THR A 370 -15.02 69.06 30.06
C THR A 370 -16.14 69.45 31.03
N GLN A 371 -17.16 68.60 31.18
CA GLN A 371 -18.25 68.83 32.13
C GLN A 371 -17.75 68.78 33.59
N ALA A 372 -16.91 67.81 33.93
CA ALA A 372 -16.34 67.66 35.26
C ALA A 372 -15.56 68.92 35.69
N GLN A 373 -14.78 69.50 34.78
CA GLN A 373 -13.98 70.69 35.04
C GLN A 373 -14.81 71.97 35.31
N THR A 374 -16.13 71.94 35.09
CA THR A 374 -17.01 73.07 35.43
C THR A 374 -17.48 73.06 36.89
N LYS A 375 -17.27 71.97 37.62
CA LYS A 375 -17.69 71.82 39.01
C LYS A 375 -16.74 72.56 39.95
N VAL A 376 -17.30 73.18 41.00
CA VAL A 376 -16.54 73.97 41.98
C VAL A 376 -16.56 73.25 43.33
N GLU A 377 -15.38 72.95 43.87
CA GLU A 377 -15.20 72.16 45.11
C GLU A 377 -16.05 72.68 46.28
N ASP A 378 -16.05 74.00 46.50
CA ASP A 378 -16.75 74.66 47.62
C ASP A 378 -18.28 74.53 47.59
N GLU A 379 -18.87 74.06 46.48
CA GLU A 379 -20.32 73.85 46.35
C GLU A 379 -20.76 72.45 46.80
N TYR A 380 -19.82 71.53 47.04
CA TYR A 380 -20.10 70.12 47.33
C TYR A 380 -19.44 69.66 48.62
N THR A 381 -20.02 68.65 49.25
CA THR A 381 -19.46 68.05 50.47
C THR A 381 -18.10 67.39 50.18
N PRO A 382 -17.11 67.50 51.10
CA PRO A 382 -15.80 66.88 50.94
C PRO A 382 -15.85 65.36 50.67
N GLU A 383 -16.82 64.66 51.29
CA GLU A 383 -17.02 63.22 51.13
C GLU A 383 -17.46 62.83 49.71
N SER A 384 -18.23 63.69 49.05
CA SER A 384 -18.65 63.48 47.66
C SER A 384 -17.63 63.99 46.64
N TRP A 385 -16.86 65.02 47.01
CA TRP A 385 -15.87 65.64 46.13
C TRP A 385 -14.61 64.79 45.95
N ALA A 386 -14.10 64.15 47.02
CA ALA A 386 -12.85 63.40 46.96
C ALA A 386 -12.85 62.26 45.90
N PRO A 387 -13.89 61.39 45.83
CA PRO A 387 -13.97 60.36 44.78
C PRO A 387 -14.16 60.93 43.36
N PHE A 388 -14.83 62.07 43.24
CA PHE A 388 -15.01 62.78 41.98
C PHE A 388 -13.68 63.33 41.45
N ALA A 389 -12.90 63.99 42.30
CA ALA A 389 -11.59 64.53 41.94
C ALA A 389 -10.61 63.42 41.50
N GLU A 390 -10.62 62.27 42.18
CA GLU A 390 -9.82 61.10 41.81
C GLU A 390 -10.24 60.54 40.44
N SER A 391 -11.55 60.37 40.22
CA SER A 391 -12.08 59.87 38.94
C SER A 391 -11.75 60.80 37.77
N LEU A 392 -11.76 62.13 37.98
CA LEU A 392 -11.35 63.11 36.98
C LEU A 392 -9.86 62.99 36.64
N ALA A 393 -9.00 62.80 37.65
CA ALA A 393 -7.57 62.60 37.42
C ALA A 393 -7.29 61.32 36.61
N SER A 394 -7.93 60.20 36.97
CA SER A 394 -7.82 58.95 36.23
C SER A 394 -8.33 59.05 34.79
N ALA A 395 -9.44 59.76 34.57
CA ALA A 395 -10.00 60.00 33.24
C ALA A 395 -9.04 60.78 32.33
N ILE A 396 -8.34 61.78 32.87
CA ILE A 396 -7.32 62.55 32.13
C ILE A 396 -6.13 61.66 31.72
N VAL A 397 -5.67 60.77 32.61
CA VAL A 397 -4.59 59.82 32.30
C VAL A 397 -4.96 58.91 31.13
N VAL A 398 -6.20 58.39 31.11
CA VAL A 398 -6.68 57.53 30.00
C VAL A 398 -6.84 58.32 28.70
N ARG A 399 -7.30 59.59 28.77
CA ARG A 399 -7.39 60.48 27.61
C ARG A 399 -6.01 60.70 26.97
N ASP A 400 -4.98 60.93 27.79
CA ASP A 400 -3.62 61.28 27.33
C ASP A 400 -2.75 60.06 26.97
N ASN A 401 -3.26 58.83 27.20
CA ASN A 401 -2.56 57.61 26.84
C ASN A 401 -2.83 57.21 25.38
N ASP A 402 -1.82 57.27 24.52
CA ASP A 402 -1.89 56.89 23.09
C ASP A 402 -2.09 55.37 22.88
N GLU A 403 -1.81 54.55 23.90
CA GLU A 403 -1.99 53.10 23.88
C GLU A 403 -3.28 52.65 24.61
N ALA A 404 -4.15 53.58 25.02
CA ALA A 404 -5.39 53.24 25.71
C ALA A 404 -6.32 52.40 24.84
N THR A 405 -6.88 51.32 25.37
CA THR A 405 -7.89 50.52 24.65
C THR A 405 -9.26 51.19 24.69
N GLN A 406 -10.16 50.83 23.76
CA GLN A 406 -11.54 51.35 23.79
C GLN A 406 -12.27 50.98 25.09
N GLU A 407 -11.98 49.83 25.67
CA GLU A 407 -12.53 49.42 26.96
C GLU A 407 -12.07 50.33 28.09
N GLN A 408 -10.76 50.67 28.15
CA GLN A 408 -10.22 51.62 29.13
C GLN A 408 -10.86 53.01 28.99
N VAL A 409 -11.07 53.48 27.75
CA VAL A 409 -11.71 54.77 27.49
C VAL A 409 -13.18 54.78 27.93
N ASN A 410 -13.92 53.70 27.64
CA ASN A 410 -15.31 53.55 28.04
C ASN A 410 -15.45 53.48 29.58
N GLU A 411 -14.57 52.72 30.24
CA GLU A 411 -14.56 52.60 31.70
C GLU A 411 -14.24 53.94 32.37
N ALA A 412 -13.24 54.66 31.88
CA ALA A 412 -12.89 55.99 32.39
C ALA A 412 -14.06 56.99 32.26
N SER A 413 -14.76 56.97 31.12
CA SER A 413 -15.92 57.83 30.87
C SER A 413 -17.08 57.52 31.84
N LEU A 414 -17.36 56.23 32.05
CA LEU A 414 -18.39 55.76 32.97
C LEU A 414 -18.07 56.10 34.42
N ASN A 415 -16.84 55.86 34.87
CA ASN A 415 -16.41 56.12 36.24
C ASN A 415 -16.49 57.62 36.55
N LEU A 416 -15.99 58.47 35.64
CA LEU A 416 -16.09 59.92 35.80
C LEU A 416 -17.55 60.41 35.86
N THR A 417 -18.39 59.94 34.95
CA THR A 417 -19.82 60.31 34.93
C THR A 417 -20.54 59.85 36.19
N THR A 418 -20.21 58.65 36.69
CA THR A 418 -20.77 58.11 37.93
C THR A 418 -20.36 58.94 39.14
N ALA A 419 -19.08 59.29 39.25
CA ALA A 419 -18.59 60.12 40.35
C ALA A 419 -19.18 61.54 40.29
N MET A 420 -19.36 62.11 39.09
CA MET A 420 -20.01 63.40 38.91
C MET A 420 -21.48 63.39 39.34
N ASN A 421 -22.21 62.30 39.07
CA ASN A 421 -23.60 62.12 39.51
C ASN A 421 -23.72 61.83 41.00
N ALA A 422 -22.65 61.40 41.66
CA ALA A 422 -22.59 61.13 43.09
C ALA A 422 -22.22 62.36 43.94
N LEU A 423 -21.97 63.51 43.30
CA LEU A 423 -21.73 64.77 43.98
C LEU A 423 -22.95 65.17 44.83
N VAL A 424 -22.69 65.58 46.07
CA VAL A 424 -23.71 66.02 47.03
C VAL A 424 -23.44 67.48 47.38
N GLU A 425 -24.38 68.36 47.04
CA GLU A 425 -24.30 69.80 47.34
C GLU A 425 -24.17 70.03 48.85
N GLU A 426 -23.35 71.00 49.25
CA GLU A 426 -23.18 71.35 50.66
C GLU A 426 -24.33 72.25 51.13
N ASP A 427 -25.19 71.76 52.04
CA ASP A 427 -26.30 72.52 52.63
C ASP A 427 -25.78 73.52 53.68
N ARG A 428 -25.44 74.74 53.25
CA ARG A 428 -25.11 75.85 54.15
C ARG A 428 -26.35 76.72 54.38
N PRO A 429 -26.71 77.03 55.65
CA PRO A 429 -27.84 77.91 55.93
C PRO A 429 -27.62 79.28 55.29
N SER A 430 -28.67 79.85 54.69
CA SER A 430 -28.56 81.11 53.96
C SER A 430 -27.96 82.23 54.84
N PRO A 431 -27.12 83.09 54.25
CA PRO A 431 -26.49 84.19 54.96
C PRO A 431 -27.57 85.21 55.38
N THR A 432 -27.53 85.64 56.64
CA THR A 432 -28.54 86.58 57.18
C THR A 432 -27.89 87.72 57.94
N ILE A 433 -28.55 88.88 57.93
CA ILE A 433 -28.11 90.08 58.63
C ILE A 433 -29.24 90.74 59.41
N ILE A 434 -28.89 91.48 60.46
CA ILE A 434 -29.76 92.40 61.16
C ILE A 434 -29.07 93.77 61.19
N ALA A 435 -29.52 94.67 60.33
CA ALA A 435 -29.13 96.08 60.38
C ALA A 435 -30.01 96.81 61.39
N THR A 436 -29.40 97.50 62.35
CA THR A 436 -30.13 98.31 63.35
C THR A 436 -29.82 99.78 63.16
N PHE A 437 -30.84 100.60 62.93
CA PHE A 437 -30.72 102.06 62.81
C PHE A 437 -30.88 102.75 64.16
N HIS A 438 -29.85 103.47 64.56
CA HIS A 438 -29.79 104.23 65.81
C HIS A 438 -29.99 105.71 65.50
N LYS A 439 -31.15 106.25 65.85
CA LYS A 439 -31.53 107.65 65.60
C LYS A 439 -30.60 108.64 66.32
N SER A 440 -30.28 109.73 65.62
CA SER A 440 -29.64 110.92 66.15
C SER A 440 -30.69 111.88 66.75
N PHE A 441 -30.26 113.08 67.15
CA PHE A 441 -31.15 114.15 67.62
C PHE A 441 -32.17 114.58 66.54
N MET A 442 -31.84 114.40 65.25
CA MET A 442 -32.80 114.49 64.14
C MET A 442 -33.25 113.08 63.74
N ALA A 443 -34.56 112.84 63.71
CA ALA A 443 -35.13 111.50 63.56
C ALA A 443 -34.78 110.78 62.24
N THR A 444 -34.43 111.53 61.19
CA THR A 444 -34.05 111.03 59.86
C THR A 444 -32.53 110.84 59.70
N PHE A 445 -31.74 111.19 60.70
CA PHE A 445 -30.29 110.97 60.71
C PHE A 445 -29.92 109.97 61.79
N GLY A 446 -28.96 109.10 61.53
CA GLY A 446 -28.55 108.09 62.50
C GLY A 446 -27.39 107.24 62.00
N ASN A 447 -27.00 106.24 62.76
CA ASN A 447 -25.92 105.32 62.41
C ASN A 447 -26.47 103.88 62.33
N ILE A 448 -25.87 103.04 61.51
CA ILE A 448 -26.22 101.62 61.41
C ILE A 448 -25.21 100.79 62.22
N SER A 449 -25.70 99.84 63.02
CA SER A 449 -24.90 98.71 63.50
C SER A 449 -25.37 97.42 62.83
N LEU A 450 -24.46 96.47 62.61
CA LEU A 450 -24.76 95.23 61.91
C LEU A 450 -24.55 93.99 62.81
N GLN A 451 -25.48 93.05 62.79
CA GLN A 451 -25.25 91.68 63.23
C GLN A 451 -25.34 90.76 62.02
N VAL A 452 -24.43 89.79 61.93
CA VAL A 452 -24.33 88.88 60.78
C VAL A 452 -24.33 87.44 61.28
N GLN A 453 -25.04 86.57 60.58
CA GLN A 453 -25.09 85.13 60.83
C GLN A 453 -24.91 84.36 59.52
N ASN A 454 -24.26 83.19 59.59
CA ASN A 454 -24.00 82.31 58.45
C ASN A 454 -23.20 82.97 57.31
N ILE A 455 -22.28 83.89 57.65
CA ILE A 455 -21.33 84.48 56.70
C ILE A 455 -19.93 84.31 57.28
N GLU A 456 -19.22 83.29 56.79
CA GLU A 456 -17.81 83.13 57.15
C GLU A 456 -16.99 84.31 56.66
N ARG A 457 -15.97 84.70 57.44
CA ARG A 457 -15.03 85.78 57.13
C ARG A 457 -15.63 87.20 57.13
N ALA A 458 -16.91 87.38 57.44
CA ALA A 458 -17.51 88.70 57.61
C ALA A 458 -16.78 89.50 58.69
N ALA A 459 -16.04 90.54 58.28
CA ALA A 459 -15.23 91.35 59.19
C ALA A 459 -15.68 92.81 59.19
N LYS A 460 -16.10 93.31 58.03
CA LYS A 460 -16.39 94.73 57.79
C LYS A 460 -17.67 94.90 56.98
N PHE A 461 -18.27 96.07 57.04
CA PHE A 461 -19.41 96.42 56.22
C PHE A 461 -19.44 97.90 55.86
N ASP A 462 -20.17 98.22 54.80
CA ASP A 462 -20.66 99.57 54.56
C ASP A 462 -22.16 99.55 54.23
N VAL A 463 -22.74 100.74 54.21
CA VAL A 463 -24.15 100.95 53.92
C VAL A 463 -24.28 101.90 52.75
N VAL A 464 -25.04 101.47 51.75
CA VAL A 464 -25.48 102.26 50.62
C VAL A 464 -26.92 102.68 50.90
N TYR A 465 -27.19 103.98 50.96
CA TYR A 465 -28.48 104.54 51.36
C TYR A 465 -28.92 105.66 50.41
N HIS A 466 -30.22 105.88 50.34
CA HIS A 466 -30.80 106.90 49.49
C HIS A 466 -30.94 108.23 50.25
N LEU A 467 -30.42 109.32 49.67
CA LEU A 467 -30.45 110.66 50.27
C LEU A 467 -31.68 111.48 49.82
N SER A 468 -32.02 111.42 48.54
CA SER A 468 -33.16 112.12 47.90
C SER A 468 -33.30 111.68 46.44
N ASP A 469 -34.39 111.98 45.77
CA ASP A 469 -34.39 111.93 44.30
C ASP A 469 -33.64 113.15 43.74
N ASN A 470 -32.85 112.97 42.68
CA ASN A 470 -32.29 114.06 41.91
C ASN A 470 -33.42 114.78 41.12
N PRO A 471 -33.22 116.04 40.69
CA PRO A 471 -34.24 116.79 39.94
C PRO A 471 -34.70 116.13 38.63
N ASP A 472 -33.91 115.19 38.09
CA ASP A 472 -34.21 114.40 36.90
C ASP A 472 -34.95 113.07 37.20
N GLY A 473 -35.27 112.82 38.47
CA GLY A 473 -35.93 111.60 38.94
C GLY A 473 -35.01 110.40 39.15
N SER A 474 -33.69 110.55 39.00
CA SER A 474 -32.72 109.50 39.34
C SER A 474 -32.43 109.46 40.84
N GLU A 475 -32.09 108.28 41.36
CA GLU A 475 -31.80 108.10 42.79
C GLU A 475 -30.49 108.79 43.20
N ASN A 476 -30.49 109.61 44.26
CA ASN A 476 -29.28 110.17 44.88
C ASN A 476 -28.79 109.24 45.99
N ILE A 477 -28.00 108.25 45.58
CA ILE A 477 -27.46 107.23 46.49
C ILE A 477 -26.12 107.71 47.07
N LYS A 478 -25.91 107.46 48.37
CA LYS A 478 -24.64 107.63 49.08
C LYS A 478 -24.18 106.32 49.68
N GLN A 479 -22.88 106.19 49.89
CA GLN A 479 -22.27 105.03 50.56
C GLN A 479 -21.45 105.51 51.75
N THR A 480 -21.46 104.74 52.83
CA THR A 480 -20.60 105.00 53.99
C THR A 480 -19.17 104.56 53.74
N GLN A 481 -18.27 104.88 54.67
CA GLN A 481 -16.98 104.21 54.78
C GLN A 481 -17.18 102.74 55.20
N ILE A 482 -16.24 101.89 54.80
CA ILE A 482 -16.15 100.51 55.28
C ILE A 482 -15.68 100.55 56.73
N VAL A 483 -16.50 100.03 57.64
CA VAL A 483 -16.22 99.96 59.08
C VAL A 483 -16.22 98.50 59.56
N ASP A 484 -15.56 98.22 60.69
CA ASP A 484 -15.60 96.89 61.29
C ASP A 484 -17.03 96.55 61.75
N ILE A 485 -17.41 95.26 61.66
CA ILE A 485 -18.78 94.80 61.93
C ILE A 485 -19.27 95.07 63.36
N ASN A 486 -18.34 95.23 64.29
CA ASN A 486 -18.59 95.58 65.69
C ASN A 486 -18.69 97.10 65.94
N GLN A 487 -18.49 97.92 64.91
CA GLN A 487 -18.62 99.38 64.94
C GLN A 487 -19.95 99.83 64.32
N ARG A 488 -20.24 101.12 64.48
CA ARG A 488 -21.32 101.79 63.79
C ARG A 488 -20.77 102.55 62.59
N THR A 489 -21.55 102.66 61.52
CA THR A 489 -21.23 103.56 60.39
C THR A 489 -21.12 105.01 60.85
N GLU A 490 -20.59 105.91 60.01
CA GLU A 490 -20.86 107.33 60.16
C GLU A 490 -22.36 107.67 60.04
N LEU A 491 -22.70 108.94 60.26
CA LEU A 491 -24.08 109.42 60.25
C LEU A 491 -24.64 109.33 58.82
N ILE A 492 -25.70 108.56 58.65
CA ILE A 492 -26.45 108.41 57.40
C ILE A 492 -27.79 109.13 57.48
N PHE A 493 -28.36 109.42 56.31
CA PHE A 493 -29.76 109.80 56.17
C PHE A 493 -30.60 108.55 55.94
N TYR A 494 -31.70 108.40 56.68
CA TYR A 494 -32.64 107.30 56.55
C TYR A 494 -34.05 107.83 56.85
N ASP A 495 -34.90 107.87 55.83
CA ASP A 495 -36.30 108.26 55.96
C ASP A 495 -37.21 107.07 55.74
N SER A 496 -37.74 106.53 56.84
CA SER A 496 -38.66 105.39 56.84
C SER A 496 -39.98 105.66 56.10
N ASN A 497 -40.29 106.90 55.73
CA ASN A 497 -41.52 107.25 54.99
C ASN A 497 -41.33 107.34 53.47
N GLN A 498 -40.09 107.52 52.99
CA GLN A 498 -39.79 107.69 51.56
C GLN A 498 -38.89 106.57 51.04
N HIS A 499 -37.73 106.36 51.68
CA HIS A 499 -36.75 105.36 51.29
C HIS A 499 -36.39 104.52 52.51
N ASN A 500 -37.24 103.53 52.78
CA ASN A 500 -37.19 102.74 54.01
C ASN A 500 -36.21 101.56 53.96
N THR A 501 -35.55 101.33 52.83
CA THR A 501 -34.54 100.28 52.66
C THR A 501 -33.12 100.86 52.48
N ILE A 502 -32.12 100.03 52.78
CA ILE A 502 -30.70 100.29 52.52
C ILE A 502 -30.07 99.05 51.87
N THR A 503 -28.94 99.22 51.21
CA THR A 503 -28.10 98.10 50.76
C THR A 503 -26.91 97.97 51.71
N VAL A 504 -26.66 96.75 52.21
CA VAL A 504 -25.53 96.45 53.10
C VAL A 504 -24.55 95.57 52.36
N ARG A 505 -23.29 96.01 52.27
CA ARG A 505 -22.21 95.22 51.68
C ARG A 505 -21.28 94.73 52.78
N ILE A 506 -20.95 93.44 52.75
CA ILE A 506 -20.10 92.78 53.74
C ILE A 506 -18.78 92.41 53.09
N TYR A 507 -17.69 92.66 53.82
CA TYR A 507 -16.33 92.46 53.36
C TYR A 507 -15.53 91.58 54.32
N ASP A 508 -14.50 90.93 53.79
CA ASP A 508 -13.49 90.23 54.58
C ASP A 508 -12.47 91.21 55.21
N MET A 509 -11.53 90.69 56.01
CA MET A 509 -10.51 91.53 56.65
C MET A 509 -9.65 92.32 55.65
N ASN A 510 -9.52 91.82 54.41
CA ASN A 510 -8.73 92.40 53.32
C ASN A 510 -9.56 93.33 52.43
N ASN A 511 -10.78 93.67 52.81
CA ASN A 511 -11.74 94.49 52.06
C ASN A 511 -12.22 93.85 50.73
N ASN A 512 -12.17 92.52 50.61
CA ASN A 512 -12.83 91.84 49.50
C ASN A 512 -14.33 91.72 49.79
N LEU A 513 -15.17 92.11 48.84
CA LEU A 513 -16.62 91.98 48.96
C LEU A 513 -17.01 90.50 49.06
N ILE A 514 -17.66 90.11 50.15
CA ILE A 514 -18.16 88.76 50.41
C ILE A 514 -19.62 88.64 50.00
N TYR A 515 -20.46 89.61 50.37
CA TYR A 515 -21.90 89.55 50.16
C TYR A 515 -22.52 90.93 50.04
N THR A 516 -23.59 91.03 49.25
CA THR A 516 -24.43 92.23 49.14
C THR A 516 -25.85 91.87 49.52
N PHE A 517 -26.40 92.55 50.52
CA PHE A 517 -27.81 92.48 50.88
C PHE A 517 -28.50 93.73 50.38
N GLU A 518 -29.34 93.57 49.38
CA GLU A 518 -30.18 94.65 48.84
C GLU A 518 -31.50 94.75 49.62
N ASP A 519 -32.16 95.90 49.54
CA ASP A 519 -33.48 96.15 50.12
C ASP A 519 -33.63 95.81 51.62
N VAL A 520 -32.57 96.00 52.39
CA VAL A 520 -32.53 95.71 53.83
C VAL A 520 -33.38 96.74 54.56
N LEU A 521 -34.40 96.30 55.29
CA LEU A 521 -35.20 97.13 56.20
C LEU A 521 -34.51 97.20 57.58
N PRO A 522 -33.91 98.34 57.98
CA PRO A 522 -33.27 98.45 59.28
C PRO A 522 -34.28 98.34 60.42
N VAL A 523 -33.93 97.59 61.47
CA VAL A 523 -34.68 97.56 62.72
C VAL A 523 -34.40 98.84 63.50
N MET A 524 -35.43 99.45 64.09
CA MET A 524 -35.25 100.67 64.88
C MET A 524 -34.61 100.35 66.24
N GLY A 525 -33.38 100.85 66.44
CA GLY A 525 -32.68 100.79 67.72
C GLY A 525 -33.30 101.72 68.75
N LYS A 526 -33.08 101.40 70.04
CA LYS A 526 -33.47 102.25 71.17
C LYS A 526 -32.54 103.43 71.37
#